data_AF-A0AAN9TB61-F1
#
_entry.id   AF-A0AAN9TB61-F1
#
_cell.length_a   1.000
_cell.length_b   1.000
_cell.length_c   1.000
_cell.angle_alpha   90.00
_cell.angle_beta   90.00
_cell.angle_gamma   90.00
#
_symmetry.space_group_name_H-M   'P 1'
#
loop_
_entity.id
_entity.type
_entity.pdbx_description
1 polymer ?
#
loop_
_entity_poly.entity_id
_entity_poly.type
_entity_poly.pdbx_seq_one_letter_code
_entity_poly.pdbx_strand_id
1 'polypeptide(L)'
;MIKLKSKPASTVDDVLKKSVITEGFEKLPHVPLNNKNQRLAKKERRQEKLKTKGESWFNLPVMKITPEVHKDLEVLQMRSALDPRRFYKRNDMKMLPKYFQVGRVQDSATDAHKATRKERKKNIVEELLADMEAKQYIKRKHQEIMYSDPKRRRKAQLKAKRLKKQKR
;
A
#
# COMPACT_ATOMS: atom_id res chain seq x y z
N MET A 1 -33.31 -0.49 -32.82
CA MET A 1 -33.07 0.97 -32.76
C MET A 1 -33.33 1.46 -31.34
N ILE A 2 -32.28 1.83 -30.59
CA ILE A 2 -32.40 2.29 -29.20
C ILE A 2 -32.46 3.82 -29.22
N LYS A 3 -33.62 4.41 -28.89
CA LYS A 3 -33.80 5.86 -28.75
C LYS A 3 -33.11 6.33 -27.46
N LEU A 4 -31.93 6.95 -27.60
CA LEU A 4 -31.29 7.71 -26.54
C LEU A 4 -32.13 8.98 -26.28
N LYS A 5 -32.87 9.02 -25.17
CA LYS A 5 -33.52 10.24 -24.70
C LYS A 5 -32.44 11.19 -24.15
N SER A 6 -32.08 12.21 -24.93
CA SER A 6 -31.25 13.34 -24.46
C SER A 6 -32.00 14.08 -23.35
N LYS A 7 -31.36 14.28 -22.19
CA LYS A 7 -31.88 15.15 -21.12
C LYS A 7 -31.99 16.58 -21.66
N PRO A 8 -33.10 17.31 -21.42
CA PRO A 8 -33.19 18.71 -21.82
C PRO A 8 -32.13 19.52 -21.05
N ALA A 9 -31.46 20.44 -21.74
CA ALA A 9 -30.54 21.38 -21.10
C ALA A 9 -31.28 22.11 -19.97
N SER A 10 -30.72 22.08 -18.77
CA SER A 10 -31.27 22.83 -17.63
C SER A 10 -31.30 24.31 -17.98
N THR A 11 -32.47 24.95 -17.90
CA THR A 11 -32.63 26.40 -18.07
C THR A 11 -31.66 27.13 -17.14
N VAL A 12 -30.99 28.16 -17.65
CA VAL A 12 -29.95 28.92 -16.94
C VAL A 12 -30.45 29.39 -15.56
N ASP A 13 -31.72 29.78 -15.47
CA ASP A 13 -32.38 30.20 -14.23
C ASP A 13 -32.38 29.14 -13.13
N ASP A 14 -32.52 27.86 -13.47
CA ASP A 14 -32.51 26.76 -12.49
C ASP A 14 -31.10 26.49 -11.93
N VAL A 15 -30.07 26.82 -12.70
CA VAL A 15 -28.67 26.79 -12.25
C VAL A 15 -28.37 28.00 -11.38
N LEU A 16 -28.85 29.19 -11.78
CA LEU A 16 -28.67 30.45 -11.05
C LEU A 16 -29.34 30.45 -9.68
N LYS A 17 -30.53 29.82 -9.52
CA LYS A 17 -31.22 29.65 -8.22
C LYS A 17 -30.39 28.97 -7.13
N LYS A 18 -29.40 28.14 -7.50
CA LYS A 18 -28.50 27.45 -6.54
C LYS A 18 -27.19 28.18 -6.34
N SER A 19 -26.96 29.26 -7.08
CA SER A 19 -25.73 30.05 -7.04
C SER A 19 -25.82 31.16 -6.00
N VAL A 20 -24.67 31.74 -5.67
CA VAL A 20 -24.57 32.90 -4.76
C VAL A 20 -25.02 34.20 -5.45
N ILE A 21 -25.08 34.20 -6.78
CA ILE A 21 -25.39 35.36 -7.61
C ILE A 21 -26.90 35.38 -7.82
N THR A 22 -27.62 35.99 -6.89
CA THR A 22 -29.05 36.24 -6.98
C THR A 22 -29.32 37.70 -7.36
N GLU A 23 -30.53 37.99 -7.83
CA GLU A 23 -30.98 39.37 -8.10
C GLU A 23 -30.78 40.24 -6.85
N GLY A 24 -30.05 41.35 -6.98
CA GLY A 24 -29.67 42.23 -5.86
C GLY A 24 -28.29 41.97 -5.23
N PHE A 25 -27.54 40.97 -5.69
CA PHE A 25 -26.16 40.72 -5.25
C PHE A 25 -25.22 41.93 -5.48
N GLU A 26 -25.40 42.65 -6.58
CA GLU A 26 -24.60 43.83 -6.95
C GLU A 26 -24.72 45.00 -5.96
N LYS A 27 -25.82 45.04 -5.20
CA LYS A 27 -26.09 46.10 -4.23
C LYS A 27 -25.46 45.81 -2.86
N LEU A 28 -24.84 44.64 -2.68
CA LEU A 28 -24.20 44.30 -1.42
C LEU A 28 -22.83 45.00 -1.31
N PRO A 29 -22.50 45.61 -0.15
CA PRO A 29 -21.23 46.30 0.04
C PRO A 29 -20.02 45.35 0.04
N HIS A 30 -20.23 44.05 0.21
CA HIS A 30 -19.22 43.01 0.07
C HIS A 30 -19.86 41.69 -0.40
N VAL A 31 -19.06 40.83 -1.03
CA VAL A 31 -19.51 39.49 -1.43
C VAL A 31 -19.74 38.65 -0.16
N PRO A 32 -20.96 38.10 0.06
CA PRO A 32 -21.19 37.20 1.17
C PRO A 32 -20.25 36.01 1.08
N LEU A 33 -19.44 35.81 2.14
CA LEU A 33 -18.59 34.64 2.26
C LEU A 33 -19.48 33.41 2.12
N ASN A 34 -19.12 32.50 1.23
CA ASN A 34 -19.81 31.22 1.08
C ASN A 34 -19.59 30.44 2.39
N ASN A 35 -20.48 30.66 3.36
CA ASN A 35 -20.52 29.96 4.64
C ASN A 35 -20.88 28.51 4.31
N LYS A 36 -19.87 27.73 3.92
CA LYS A 36 -19.99 26.30 3.70
C LYS A 36 -20.79 25.77 4.87
N ASN A 37 -21.90 25.10 4.58
CA ASN A 37 -22.75 24.49 5.59
C ASN A 37 -21.86 23.81 6.63
N GLN A 38 -22.00 24.13 7.93
CA GLN A 38 -21.04 23.70 8.96
C GLN A 38 -20.75 22.20 8.90
N ARG A 39 -21.74 21.41 8.45
CA ARG A 39 -21.62 19.97 8.17
C ARG A 39 -20.61 19.64 7.06
N LEU A 40 -20.62 20.38 5.95
CA LEU A 40 -19.67 20.25 4.85
C LEU A 40 -18.26 20.63 5.30
N ALA A 41 -18.08 21.77 5.98
CA ALA A 41 -16.78 22.19 6.51
C ALA A 41 -16.20 21.16 7.50
N LYS A 42 -17.05 20.60 8.39
CA LYS A 42 -16.65 19.52 9.31
C LYS A 42 -16.25 18.24 8.57
N LYS A 43 -16.91 17.92 7.45
CA LYS A 43 -16.59 16.76 6.60
C LYS A 43 -15.25 16.96 5.89
N GLU A 44 -15.01 18.12 5.29
CA GLU A 44 -13.73 18.46 4.65
C GLU A 44 -12.58 18.38 5.65
N ARG A 45 -12.71 19.00 6.83
CA ARG A 45 -11.71 18.92 7.90
C ARG A 45 -11.44 17.49 8.37
N ARG A 46 -12.47 16.63 8.41
CA ARG A 46 -12.29 15.19 8.69
C ARG A 46 -11.50 14.50 7.58
N GLN A 47 -11.78 14.80 6.31
CA GLN A 47 -11.04 14.23 5.19
C GLN A 47 -9.57 14.67 5.19
N GLU A 48 -9.28 15.94 5.47
CA GLU A 48 -7.92 16.45 5.62
C GLU A 48 -7.18 15.75 6.76
N LYS A 49 -7.83 15.59 7.92
CA LYS A 49 -7.28 14.81 9.04
C LYS A 49 -7.04 13.35 8.71
N LEU A 50 -7.76 12.75 7.76
CA LEU A 50 -7.54 11.36 7.35
C LEU A 50 -6.37 11.18 6.39
N LYS A 51 -5.92 12.27 5.73
CA LYS A 51 -4.75 12.26 4.83
C LYS A 51 -3.44 12.19 5.60
N THR A 52 -3.47 12.51 6.88
CA THR A 52 -2.27 12.76 7.68
C THR A 52 -2.44 12.20 9.08
N LYS A 53 -1.37 11.74 9.73
CA LYS A 53 -1.42 11.22 11.11
C LYS A 53 -1.60 12.32 12.19
N GLY A 54 -1.61 13.58 11.78
CA GLY A 54 -1.79 14.77 12.63
C GLY A 54 -0.47 15.45 13.01
N GLU A 55 -0.59 16.60 13.67
CA GLU A 55 0.55 17.46 14.08
C GLU A 55 1.44 16.78 15.13
N SER A 56 0.86 15.97 16.02
CA SER A 56 1.61 15.18 17.01
C SER A 56 2.59 14.20 16.40
N TRP A 57 2.44 13.90 15.10
CA TRP A 57 3.35 13.06 14.34
C TRP A 57 3.79 13.75 13.05
N PHE A 58 4.23 15.01 13.18
CA PHE A 58 4.84 15.85 12.14
C PHE A 58 4.10 15.82 10.81
N ASN A 59 2.77 15.70 10.86
CA ASN A 59 1.94 15.61 9.67
C ASN A 59 2.39 14.50 8.69
N LEU A 60 2.67 13.30 9.22
CA LEU A 60 3.01 12.13 8.39
C LEU A 60 1.86 11.80 7.42
N PRO A 61 2.09 11.85 6.10
CA PRO A 61 1.06 11.63 5.09
C PRO A 61 0.71 10.14 4.94
N VAL A 62 -0.48 9.87 4.44
CA VAL A 62 -0.87 8.55 3.93
C VAL A 62 -0.15 8.31 2.60
N MET A 63 0.58 7.20 2.52
CA MET A 63 1.19 6.76 1.27
C MET A 63 0.24 5.85 0.50
N LYS A 64 0.24 5.96 -0.84
CA LYS A 64 -0.49 5.02 -1.71
C LYS A 64 0.24 3.68 -1.73
N ILE A 65 -0.45 2.61 -1.41
CA ILE A 65 0.12 1.25 -1.44
C ILE A 65 0.15 0.79 -2.90
N THR A 66 1.32 0.89 -3.53
CA THR A 66 1.60 0.23 -4.81
C THR A 66 1.92 -1.25 -4.57
N PRO A 67 1.81 -2.13 -5.59
CA PRO A 67 2.12 -3.55 -5.40
C PRO A 67 3.58 -3.81 -4.98
N GLU A 68 4.51 -2.92 -5.35
CA GLU A 68 5.92 -2.98 -4.92
C GLU A 68 6.06 -2.68 -3.43
N VAL A 69 5.47 -1.57 -2.99
CA VAL A 69 5.47 -1.16 -1.58
C VAL A 69 4.77 -2.19 -0.71
N HIS A 70 3.70 -2.83 -1.22
CA HIS A 70 3.05 -3.92 -0.51
C HIS A 70 4.01 -5.09 -0.24
N LYS A 71 4.80 -5.50 -1.23
CA LYS A 71 5.79 -6.58 -1.08
C LYS A 71 6.88 -6.19 -0.09
N ASP A 72 7.37 -4.95 -0.14
CA ASP A 72 8.36 -4.47 0.83
C ASP A 72 7.82 -4.52 2.27
N LEU A 73 6.56 -4.09 2.47
CA LEU A 73 5.91 -4.15 3.78
C LEU A 73 5.68 -5.59 4.26
N GLU A 74 5.33 -6.50 3.35
CA GLU A 74 5.16 -7.93 3.66
C GLU A 74 6.50 -8.57 4.06
N VAL A 75 7.59 -8.25 3.34
CA VAL A 75 8.94 -8.68 3.70
C VAL A 75 9.34 -8.17 5.08
N LEU A 76 9.04 -6.90 5.41
CA LEU A 76 9.28 -6.36 6.74
C LEU A 76 8.48 -7.08 7.83
N GLN A 77 7.23 -7.46 7.55
CA GLN A 77 6.41 -8.25 8.47
C GLN A 77 7.01 -9.65 8.69
N MET A 78 7.55 -10.27 7.64
CA MET A 78 8.16 -11.60 7.66
C MET A 78 9.65 -11.61 8.00
N ARG A 79 10.23 -10.48 8.44
CA ARG A 79 11.69 -10.33 8.67
C ARG A 79 12.31 -11.41 9.56
N SER A 80 11.55 -12.00 10.48
CA SER A 80 12.01 -13.08 11.36
C SER A 80 12.29 -14.40 10.65
N ALA A 81 11.76 -14.60 9.44
CA ALA A 81 11.96 -15.81 8.65
C ALA A 81 13.08 -15.68 7.60
N LEU A 82 13.56 -14.46 7.35
CA LEU A 82 14.54 -14.18 6.29
C LEU A 82 15.94 -14.65 6.64
N ASP A 83 16.40 -14.35 7.85
CA ASP A 83 17.74 -14.68 8.34
C ASP A 83 17.62 -15.59 9.58
N PRO A 84 18.16 -16.82 9.55
CA PRO A 84 18.11 -17.73 10.69
C PRO A 84 18.94 -17.26 11.89
N ARG A 85 19.87 -16.31 11.70
CA ARG A 85 20.75 -15.80 12.76
C ARG A 85 20.17 -14.59 13.48
N ARG A 86 19.17 -13.93 12.90
CA ARG A 86 18.60 -12.69 13.45
C ARG A 86 17.19 -12.94 13.97
N PHE A 87 17.07 -12.90 15.29
CA PHE A 87 15.77 -12.97 15.97
C PHE A 87 15.27 -11.56 16.27
N TYR A 88 14.10 -11.23 15.72
CA TYR A 88 13.42 -9.97 15.99
C TYR A 88 12.28 -10.17 16.99
N LYS A 89 11.90 -9.10 17.68
CA LYS A 89 10.64 -9.07 18.41
C LYS A 89 9.48 -9.38 17.46
N ARG A 90 8.54 -10.21 17.94
CA ARG A 90 7.34 -10.61 17.21
C ARG A 90 6.55 -9.37 16.75
N ASN A 91 6.00 -9.44 15.55
CA ASN A 91 5.15 -8.37 15.03
C ASN A 91 3.74 -8.48 15.64
N ASP A 92 3.29 -7.43 16.32
CA ASP A 92 1.97 -7.34 16.92
C ASP A 92 0.90 -6.87 15.91
N MET A 93 1.32 -6.24 14.82
CA MET A 93 0.44 -5.70 13.79
C MET A 93 0.01 -6.80 12.81
N LYS A 94 -1.30 -7.10 12.79
CA LYS A 94 -1.91 -8.00 11.81
C LYS A 94 -2.09 -7.34 10.44
N MET A 95 -2.37 -6.03 10.42
CA MET A 95 -2.63 -5.26 9.20
C MET A 95 -1.43 -4.37 8.87
N LEU A 96 -1.21 -4.12 7.58
CA LEU A 96 -0.18 -3.18 7.14
C LEU A 96 -0.48 -1.76 7.64
N PRO A 97 0.54 -0.98 7.99
CA PRO A 97 0.36 0.38 8.48
C PRO A 97 -0.24 1.28 7.39
N LYS A 98 -1.20 2.13 7.77
CA LYS A 98 -1.84 3.11 6.86
C LYS A 98 -0.96 4.33 6.59
N TYR A 99 -0.29 4.85 7.63
CA TYR A 99 0.56 6.04 7.56
C TYR A 99 2.01 5.59 7.68
N PHE A 100 2.79 5.77 6.62
CA PHE A 100 4.21 5.42 6.58
C PHE A 100 4.90 6.24 5.50
N GLN A 101 6.23 6.31 5.60
CA GLN A 101 7.10 6.91 4.60
C GLN A 101 8.24 5.94 4.30
N VAL A 102 8.69 5.94 3.04
CA VAL A 102 9.86 5.18 2.59
C VAL A 102 10.98 6.19 2.42
N GLY A 103 12.04 6.03 3.21
CA GLY A 103 13.24 6.85 3.16
C GLY A 103 14.45 6.02 2.76
N ARG A 104 15.55 6.71 2.44
CA ARG A 104 16.85 6.09 2.21
C ARG A 104 17.81 6.54 3.31
N VAL A 105 18.65 5.63 3.77
CA VAL A 105 19.69 5.95 4.74
C VAL A 105 20.77 6.78 4.04
N GLN A 106 21.13 7.92 4.64
CA GLN A 106 22.25 8.75 4.19
C GLN A 106 23.51 8.31 4.93
N ASP A 107 24.60 8.12 4.19
CA ASP A 107 25.85 7.63 4.79
C ASP A 107 26.47 8.70 5.69
N SER A 108 26.89 8.31 6.90
CA SER A 108 27.71 9.16 7.77
C SER A 108 29.17 9.16 7.32
N ALA A 109 29.90 10.26 7.53
CA ALA A 109 31.33 10.30 7.30
C ALA A 109 32.10 9.27 8.17
N THR A 110 31.56 8.93 9.34
CA THR A 110 32.21 8.04 10.34
C THR A 110 32.02 6.55 10.08
N ASP A 111 31.12 6.17 9.17
CA ASP A 111 30.85 4.76 8.90
C ASP A 111 31.85 4.20 7.88
N ALA A 112 32.60 3.17 8.25
CA ALA A 112 33.58 2.54 7.38
C ALA A 112 32.94 1.60 6.34
N HIS A 113 31.77 1.02 6.64
CA HIS A 113 31.14 -0.03 5.85
C HIS A 113 29.92 0.49 5.09
N LYS A 114 30.15 1.44 4.18
CA LYS A 114 29.11 2.01 3.33
C LYS A 114 28.80 1.09 2.15
N ALA A 115 27.51 0.89 1.88
CA ALA A 115 27.07 0.18 0.69
C ALA A 115 27.56 0.91 -0.58
N THR A 116 28.14 0.17 -1.52
CA THR A 116 28.59 0.74 -2.79
C THR A 116 27.42 1.15 -3.67
N ARG A 117 27.66 1.98 -4.69
CA ARG A 117 26.61 2.41 -5.63
C ARG A 117 25.90 1.25 -6.33
N LYS A 118 26.59 0.10 -6.50
CA LYS A 118 26.03 -1.08 -7.16
C LYS A 118 25.11 -1.89 -6.24
N GLU A 119 25.42 -1.92 -4.95
CA GLU A 119 24.64 -2.62 -3.92
C GLU A 119 23.35 -1.86 -3.61
N ARG A 120 23.37 -0.52 -3.66
CA ARG A 120 22.18 0.33 -3.45
C ARG A 120 21.11 0.04 -4.50
N LYS A 121 19.97 -0.51 -4.07
CA LYS A 121 18.78 -0.75 -4.89
C LYS A 121 17.67 0.26 -4.59
N LYS A 122 16.57 0.19 -5.35
CA LYS A 122 15.43 1.10 -5.14
C LYS A 122 14.60 0.67 -3.94
N ASN A 123 14.38 -0.64 -3.80
CA ASN A 123 13.47 -1.26 -2.85
C ASN A 123 14.19 -2.34 -2.02
N ILE A 124 13.61 -2.67 -0.86
CA ILE A 124 14.16 -3.67 0.08
C ILE A 124 14.12 -5.07 -0.55
N VAL A 125 13.03 -5.39 -1.24
CA VAL A 125 12.89 -6.66 -1.96
C VAL A 125 13.95 -6.81 -3.05
N GLU A 126 14.28 -5.75 -3.78
CA GLU A 126 15.31 -5.80 -4.82
C GLU A 126 16.70 -6.04 -4.23
N GLU A 127 16.99 -5.46 -3.07
CA GLU A 127 18.24 -5.68 -2.34
C GLU A 127 18.35 -7.12 -1.85
N LEU A 128 17.28 -7.67 -1.27
CA LEU A 128 17.21 -9.07 -0.87
C LEU A 128 17.37 -10.02 -2.07
N LEU A 129 16.82 -9.65 -3.23
CA LEU A 129 17.01 -10.37 -4.48
C LEU A 129 18.36 -10.10 -5.14
N ALA A 130 19.18 -9.17 -4.66
CA ALA A 130 20.55 -9.02 -5.12
C ALA A 130 21.50 -9.93 -4.32
N ASP A 131 21.19 -10.17 -3.05
CA ASP A 131 21.98 -11.02 -2.16
C ASP A 131 21.92 -12.50 -2.56
N MET A 132 23.09 -13.09 -2.79
CA MET A 132 23.24 -14.49 -3.18
C MET A 132 23.08 -15.44 -2.00
N GLU A 133 23.50 -15.05 -0.80
CA GLU A 133 23.40 -15.89 0.40
C GLU A 133 21.93 -16.06 0.80
N ALA A 134 21.19 -14.95 0.86
CA ALA A 134 19.75 -14.96 1.11
C ALA A 134 19.00 -15.84 0.11
N LYS A 135 19.31 -15.74 -1.19
CA LYS A 135 18.71 -16.59 -2.23
C LYS A 135 18.96 -18.08 -2.00
N GLN A 136 20.20 -18.46 -1.69
CA GLN A 136 20.54 -19.86 -1.45
C GLN A 136 19.80 -20.40 -0.24
N TYR A 137 19.76 -19.63 0.85
CA TYR A 137 19.03 -19.98 2.06
C TYR A 137 17.53 -20.17 1.80
N ILE A 138 16.88 -19.17 1.18
CA ILE A 138 15.45 -19.20 0.87
C ILE A 138 15.14 -20.39 -0.04
N LYS A 139 15.93 -20.63 -1.08
CA LYS A 139 15.75 -21.76 -2.01
C LYS A 139 15.84 -23.10 -1.29
N ARG A 140 16.89 -23.29 -0.46
CA ARG A 140 17.09 -24.52 0.32
C ARG A 140 15.91 -24.76 1.26
N LYS A 141 15.54 -23.77 2.07
CA LYS A 141 14.43 -23.88 3.02
C LYS A 141 13.09 -24.09 2.34
N HIS A 142 12.85 -23.42 1.22
CA HIS A 142 11.66 -23.66 0.42
C HIS A 142 11.57 -25.12 -0.06
N GLN A 143 12.67 -25.70 -0.55
CA GLN A 143 12.70 -27.11 -0.94
C GLN A 143 12.41 -28.04 0.25
N GLU A 144 13.06 -27.83 1.39
CA GLU A 144 12.81 -28.60 2.62
C GLU A 144 11.33 -28.55 3.04
N ILE A 145 10.70 -27.37 2.97
CA ILE A 145 9.27 -27.20 3.28
C ILE A 145 8.40 -27.92 2.25
N MET A 146 8.74 -27.83 0.96
CA MET A 146 7.98 -28.50 -0.11
C MET A 146 8.03 -30.02 -0.01
N TYR A 147 9.18 -30.60 0.39
CA TYR A 147 9.33 -32.04 0.59
C TYR A 147 8.70 -32.53 1.90
N SER A 148 8.75 -31.71 2.95
CA SER A 148 8.17 -32.05 4.25
C SER A 148 6.64 -31.93 4.28
N ASP A 149 6.01 -31.21 3.33
CA ASP A 149 4.56 -31.06 3.24
C ASP A 149 3.86 -32.44 3.13
N PRO A 150 3.18 -32.91 4.20
CA PRO A 150 2.61 -34.24 4.25
C PRO A 150 1.45 -34.41 3.28
N LYS A 151 0.73 -33.34 2.95
CA LYS A 151 -0.40 -33.38 2.00
C LYS A 151 0.12 -33.61 0.59
N ARG A 152 1.21 -32.94 0.20
CA ARG A 152 1.86 -33.16 -1.09
C ARG A 152 2.45 -34.56 -1.18
N ARG A 153 3.14 -35.02 -0.12
CA ARG A 153 3.68 -36.38 -0.04
C ARG A 153 2.59 -37.44 -0.25
N ARG A 154 1.46 -37.31 0.47
CA ARG A 154 0.30 -38.22 0.34
C ARG A 154 -0.28 -38.20 -1.06
N LYS A 155 -0.48 -37.02 -1.68
CA LYS A 155 -0.98 -36.89 -3.05
C LYS A 155 -0.05 -37.57 -4.07
N ALA A 156 1.27 -37.36 -3.94
CA ALA A 156 2.26 -37.99 -4.80
C ALA A 156 2.23 -39.52 -4.67
N GLN A 157 2.15 -40.05 -3.45
CA GLN A 157 2.02 -41.49 -3.20
C GLN A 157 0.74 -42.08 -3.83
N LEU A 158 -0.41 -41.41 -3.69
CA LEU A 158 -1.67 -41.86 -4.29
C LEU A 158 -1.59 -41.86 -5.84
N LYS A 159 -0.98 -40.84 -6.44
CA LYS A 159 -0.77 -40.76 -7.89
C LYS A 159 0.13 -41.91 -8.38
N ALA A 160 1.24 -42.17 -7.69
CA ALA A 160 2.15 -43.25 -8.02
C ALA A 160 1.47 -44.64 -7.95
N LYS A 161 0.62 -44.87 -6.94
CA LYS A 161 -0.19 -46.10 -6.83
C LYS A 161 -1.16 -46.27 -8.01
N ARG A 162 -1.84 -45.19 -8.44
CA ARG A 162 -2.76 -45.22 -9.59
C ARG A 162 -2.04 -45.56 -10.90
N LEU A 163 -0.89 -44.92 -11.17
CA LEU A 163 -0.09 -45.22 -12.36
C LEU A 163 0.43 -46.66 -12.40
N LYS A 164 0.86 -47.20 -11.25
CA LYS A 164 1.26 -48.62 -11.17
C LYS A 164 0.10 -49.58 -11.47
N LYS A 165 -1.13 -49.23 -11.06
CA LYS A 165 -2.32 -50.03 -11.36
C LYS A 165 -2.72 -49.96 -12.84
N GLN A 166 -2.46 -48.85 -13.54
CA GLN A 166 -2.74 -48.69 -14.97
C GLN A 166 -1.69 -49.34 -15.89
N LYS A 167 -0.48 -49.57 -15.38
CA LYS A 167 0.60 -50.27 -16.11
C LYS A 167 0.56 -51.79 -15.95
N ARG A 168 -0.36 -52.30 -15.13
CA ARG A 168 -0.70 -53.72 -14.99
C ARG A 168 -1.96 -53.98 -15.80
#